data_AF-A0A966SFT2-F1
#
_entry.id   AF-A0A966SFT2-F1
#
_cell.length_a   1.000
_cell.length_b   1.000
_cell.length_c   1.000
_cell.angle_alpha   90.00
_cell.angle_beta   90.00
_cell.angle_gamma   90.00
#
_symmetry.space_group_name_H-M   'P 1'
#
loop_
_entity.id
_entity.type
_entity.pdbx_description
1 polymer ?
#
loop_
_entity_poly.entity_id
_entity_poly.type
_entity_poly.pdbx_seq_one_letter_code
_entity_poly.pdbx_strand_id
1 'polypeptide(L)'
;MDAFYASVEQRDNPALRGRPVIVGAPPTQRGVVATASYEARKFGVRSAMPSVTAGRLCPAGLFVRPRMDVYRAESRAIMTLVRQLAGEQIQQVSVDEAYEYFEFNILGAYVGERTPMFITTAFKQ
;
A
#
# COMPACT_ATOMS: atom_id res chain seq x y z
N MET A 1 1.26 3.85 -0.53
CA MET A 1 0.88 3.58 -1.94
C MET A 1 -0.43 2.82 -1.92
N ASP A 2 -1.36 3.06 -2.84
CA ASP A 2 -2.66 2.39 -2.73
C ASP A 2 -2.63 0.92 -3.12
N ALA A 3 -3.38 0.11 -2.35
CA ALA A 3 -3.56 -1.33 -2.57
C ALA A 3 -2.25 -2.09 -2.85
N PHE A 4 -1.13 -1.63 -2.26
CA PHE A 4 0.23 -1.94 -2.70
C PHE A 4 0.49 -3.42 -2.99
N TYR A 5 0.21 -4.32 -2.04
CA TYR A 5 0.47 -5.75 -2.24
C TYR A 5 -0.39 -6.33 -3.37
N ALA A 6 -1.67 -5.96 -3.46
CA ALA A 6 -2.56 -6.44 -4.52
C ALA A 6 -2.12 -5.90 -5.89
N SER A 7 -1.66 -4.65 -5.96
CA SER A 7 -1.12 -4.05 -7.20
C SER A 7 0.15 -4.76 -7.67
N VAL A 8 1.05 -5.14 -6.77
CA VAL A 8 2.24 -5.94 -7.10
C VAL A 8 1.83 -7.31 -7.65
N GLU A 9 0.88 -8.01 -7.02
CA GLU A 9 0.40 -9.30 -7.51
C GLU A 9 -0.27 -9.21 -8.89
N GLN A 10 -1.09 -8.18 -9.14
CA GLN A 10 -1.72 -7.95 -10.45
C GLN A 10 -0.72 -7.54 -11.54
N ARG A 11 0.34 -6.82 -11.18
CA ARG A 11 1.43 -6.48 -12.11
C ARG A 11 2.15 -7.74 -12.56
N ASP A 12 2.59 -8.56 -11.61
CA ASP A 12 3.44 -9.72 -11.83
C ASP A 12 2.68 -10.91 -12.43
N ASN A 13 1.37 -11.02 -12.19
CA ASN A 13 0.52 -12.06 -12.76
C ASN A 13 -0.61 -11.45 -13.60
N PRO A 14 -0.50 -11.46 -14.94
CA PRO A 14 -1.52 -10.91 -15.83
C PRO A 14 -2.92 -11.49 -15.64
N ALA A 15 -3.05 -12.74 -15.16
CA ALA A 15 -4.35 -13.37 -14.92
C ALA A 15 -5.14 -12.74 -13.75
N LEU A 16 -4.47 -11.96 -12.91
CA LEU A 16 -5.07 -11.29 -11.75
C LEU A 16 -5.55 -9.86 -12.07
N ARG A 17 -5.18 -9.29 -13.23
CA ARG A 17 -5.53 -7.91 -13.59
C ARG A 17 -7.03 -7.75 -13.78
N GLY A 18 -7.61 -6.69 -13.22
CA GLY A 18 -9.05 -6.45 -13.29
C GLY A 18 -9.90 -7.44 -12.48
N ARG A 19 -9.27 -8.32 -11.68
CA ARG A 19 -9.94 -9.33 -10.85
C ARG A 19 -9.98 -8.89 -9.39
N PRO A 20 -10.99 -9.34 -8.61
CA PRO A 20 -11.02 -9.10 -7.16
C PRO A 20 -9.96 -9.94 -6.45
N VAL A 21 -8.74 -9.41 -6.36
CA VAL A 21 -7.60 -10.01 -5.65
C VAL A 21 -7.64 -9.64 -4.17
N ILE A 22 -7.39 -10.64 -3.32
CA ILE A 22 -7.31 -10.53 -1.87
C ILE A 22 -5.98 -11.16 -1.43
N VAL A 23 -5.06 -10.33 -0.93
CA VAL A 23 -3.77 -10.80 -0.40
C VAL A 23 -3.98 -11.17 1.07
N GLY A 24 -3.77 -12.42 1.44
CA GLY A 24 -4.04 -12.92 2.80
C GLY A 24 -4.12 -14.44 2.88
N ALA A 25 -4.54 -14.95 4.03
CA ALA A 25 -4.84 -16.39 4.17
C ALA A 25 -6.11 -16.75 3.38
N PRO A 26 -6.22 -17.97 2.82
CA PRO A 26 -7.47 -18.41 2.21
C PRO A 26 -8.61 -18.51 3.25
N PRO A 27 -9.89 -18.41 2.86
CA PRO A 27 -11.03 -18.51 3.78
C PRO A 27 -11.09 -19.83 4.58
N THR A 28 -10.44 -20.88 4.10
CA THR A 28 -10.34 -22.19 4.75
C THR A 28 -9.34 -22.24 5.90
N GLN A 29 -8.52 -21.19 6.07
CA GLN A 29 -7.53 -21.09 7.13
C GLN A 29 -7.80 -19.88 8.01
N ARG A 30 -7.40 -19.96 9.28
CA ARG A 30 -7.48 -18.80 10.19
C ARG A 30 -6.50 -17.74 9.71
N GLY A 31 -7.00 -16.53 9.46
CA GLY A 31 -6.18 -15.38 9.11
C GLY A 31 -7.01 -14.20 8.66
N VAL A 32 -6.34 -13.13 8.28
CA VAL A 32 -6.95 -11.86 7.87
C VAL A 32 -6.47 -11.45 6.47
N VAL A 33 -7.23 -10.55 5.86
CA VAL A 33 -6.85 -9.85 4.63
C VAL A 33 -5.72 -8.88 4.96
N ALA A 34 -4.56 -9.06 4.33
CA ALA A 34 -3.46 -8.10 4.42
C ALA A 34 -3.72 -6.88 3.53
N THR A 35 -4.24 -7.09 2.32
CA THR A 35 -4.61 -6.02 1.38
C THR A 35 -5.66 -6.54 0.42
N ALA A 36 -6.58 -5.69 0.00
CA ALA A 36 -7.56 -5.96 -1.05
C ALA A 36 -7.36 -5.02 -2.23
N SER A 37 -7.44 -5.57 -3.44
CA SER A 37 -7.55 -4.82 -4.70
C SER A 37 -8.79 -3.94 -4.72
N TYR A 38 -8.81 -2.92 -5.58
CA TYR A 38 -9.99 -2.07 -5.74
C TYR A 38 -11.22 -2.87 -6.18
N GLU A 39 -11.05 -3.87 -7.03
CA GLU A 39 -12.12 -4.76 -7.48
C GLU A 39 -12.72 -5.55 -6.32
N ALA A 40 -11.90 -6.03 -5.37
CA ALA A 40 -12.39 -6.70 -4.17
C ALA A 40 -13.04 -5.72 -3.18
N ARG A 41 -12.52 -4.48 -3.07
CA ARG A 41 -13.09 -3.43 -2.20
C ARG A 41 -14.51 -3.03 -2.60
N LYS A 42 -14.89 -3.15 -3.89
CA LYS A 42 -16.27 -2.95 -4.36
C LYS A 42 -17.28 -3.89 -3.69
N PHE A 43 -16.83 -5.06 -3.21
CA PHE A 43 -17.63 -6.02 -2.46
C PHE A 43 -17.59 -5.79 -0.94
N GLY A 44 -16.95 -4.71 -0.49
CA GLY A 44 -16.81 -4.38 0.92
C GLY A 44 -15.62 -5.06 1.61
N VAL A 45 -14.75 -5.77 0.89
CA VAL A 45 -13.54 -6.37 1.47
C VAL A 45 -12.55 -5.28 1.88
N ARG A 46 -12.02 -5.37 3.10
CA ARG A 46 -11.08 -4.39 3.69
C ARG A 46 -9.89 -5.09 4.34
N SER A 47 -8.79 -4.36 4.51
CA SER A 47 -7.63 -4.85 5.27
C SER A 47 -8.03 -5.18 6.72
N ALA A 48 -7.29 -6.11 7.34
CA ALA A 48 -7.54 -6.69 8.66
C ALA A 48 -8.89 -7.44 8.82
N MET A 49 -9.72 -7.50 7.77
CA MET A 49 -10.94 -8.30 7.78
C MET A 49 -10.62 -9.81 7.90
N PRO A 50 -11.37 -10.60 8.69
CA PRO A 50 -11.23 -12.05 8.70
C PRO A 50 -11.42 -12.65 7.31
N SER A 51 -10.54 -13.56 6.92
CA SER A 51 -10.53 -14.14 5.55
C SER A 51 -11.83 -14.91 5.25
N VAL A 52 -12.41 -15.55 6.27
CA VAL A 52 -13.74 -16.20 6.17
C VAL A 52 -14.82 -15.18 5.79
N THR A 53 -14.83 -14.01 6.43
CA THR A 53 -15.79 -12.93 6.14
C THR A 53 -15.55 -12.36 4.75
N ALA A 54 -14.29 -12.11 4.38
CA ALA A 54 -13.93 -11.62 3.05
C ALA A 54 -14.37 -12.59 1.93
N GLY A 55 -14.20 -13.89 2.13
CA GLY A 55 -14.67 -14.92 1.19
C GLY A 55 -16.19 -14.99 1.05
N ARG A 56 -16.94 -14.69 2.12
CA ARG A 56 -18.42 -14.57 2.06
C ARG A 56 -18.86 -13.32 1.31
N LEU A 57 -18.19 -12.19 1.53
CA LEU A 57 -18.50 -10.92 0.86
C LEU A 57 -18.14 -10.94 -0.63
N CYS A 58 -17.03 -11.59 -0.99
CA CYS A 58 -16.55 -11.72 -2.36
C CYS A 58 -16.31 -13.19 -2.72
N PRO A 59 -17.37 -13.95 -3.08
CA PRO A 59 -17.24 -15.36 -3.46
C PRO A 59 -16.36 -15.59 -4.69
N ALA A 60 -16.27 -14.59 -5.59
CA ALA A 60 -15.40 -14.60 -6.76
C ALA A 60 -13.96 -14.11 -6.48
N GLY A 61 -13.65 -13.81 -5.20
CA GLY A 61 -12.38 -13.27 -4.74
C GLY A 61 -11.24 -14.26 -4.89
N LEU A 62 -10.14 -13.80 -5.49
CA LEU A 62 -8.92 -14.58 -5.68
C LEU A 62 -7.97 -14.34 -4.51
N PHE A 63 -7.85 -15.34 -3.64
CA PHE A 63 -6.94 -15.29 -2.51
C PHE A 63 -5.51 -15.64 -2.93
N VAL A 64 -4.57 -14.74 -2.66
CA VAL A 64 -3.15 -14.91 -2.97
C VAL A 64 -2.34 -14.84 -1.67
N ARG A 65 -1.39 -15.77 -1.51
CA ARG A 65 -0.51 -15.79 -0.34
C ARG A 65 0.49 -14.62 -0.42
N PRO A 66 0.70 -13.86 0.67
CA PRO A 66 1.63 -12.73 0.67
C PRO A 66 3.08 -13.12 0.32
N ARG A 67 3.71 -12.41 -0.63
CA ARG A 67 5.13 -12.48 -0.99
C ARG A 67 5.93 -11.33 -0.37
N MET A 68 6.09 -11.37 0.96
CA MET A 68 6.63 -10.24 1.75
C MET A 68 8.06 -9.81 1.35
N ASP A 69 8.87 -10.74 0.87
CA ASP A 69 10.20 -10.50 0.31
C ASP A 69 10.14 -9.63 -0.95
N VAL A 70 9.22 -9.93 -1.87
CA VAL A 70 8.97 -9.16 -3.09
C VAL A 70 8.47 -7.77 -2.74
N TYR A 71 7.48 -7.65 -1.86
CA TYR A 71 6.92 -6.35 -1.48
C TYR A 71 7.97 -5.42 -0.86
N ARG A 72 8.88 -5.97 -0.06
CA ARG A 72 10.01 -5.22 0.51
C ARG A 72 11.03 -4.81 -0.56
N ALA A 73 11.28 -5.64 -1.56
CA ALA A 73 12.18 -5.30 -2.66
C ALA A 73 11.62 -4.15 -3.51
N GLU A 74 10.34 -4.21 -3.85
CA GLU A 74 9.62 -3.15 -4.57
C GLU A 74 9.60 -1.84 -3.78
N SER A 75 9.28 -1.92 -2.48
CA SER A 75 9.36 -0.78 -1.57
C SER A 75 10.73 -0.12 -1.58
N ARG A 76 11.81 -0.90 -1.47
CA ARG A 76 13.18 -0.35 -1.51
C ARG A 76 13.45 0.37 -2.82
N ALA A 77 13.09 -0.21 -3.97
CA ALA A 77 13.29 0.44 -5.26
C ALA A 77 12.55 1.79 -5.35
N ILE A 78 11.30 1.84 -4.90
CA ILE A 78 10.49 3.07 -4.88
C ILE A 78 11.09 4.09 -3.92
N MET A 79 11.46 3.69 -2.71
CA MET A 79 12.05 4.59 -1.72
C MET A 79 13.42 5.12 -2.15
N THR A 80 14.21 4.33 -2.89
CA THR A 80 15.45 4.81 -3.52
C THR A 80 15.16 5.91 -4.54
N LEU A 81 14.16 5.74 -5.41
CA LEU A 81 13.77 6.76 -6.38
C LEU A 81 13.24 8.02 -5.68
N VAL A 82 12.42 7.87 -4.64
CA VAL A 82 11.92 9.00 -3.84
C VAL A 82 13.08 9.77 -3.20
N ARG A 83 14.05 9.09 -2.59
CA ARG A 83 15.25 9.74 -2.02
C ARG A 83 16.12 10.43 -3.08
N GLN A 84 16.19 9.89 -4.30
CA GLN A 84 16.92 10.56 -5.38
C GLN A 84 16.28 11.89 -5.79
N LEU A 85 14.96 12.02 -5.64
CA LEU A 85 14.22 13.24 -5.98
C LEU A 85 14.15 14.24 -4.81
N ALA A 86 13.88 13.75 -3.61
CA ALA A 86 13.63 14.57 -2.41
C ALA A 86 14.86 14.72 -1.48
N GLY A 87 15.94 14.00 -1.75
CA GLY A 87 17.14 13.99 -0.91
C GLY A 87 16.91 13.37 0.47
N GLU A 88 17.63 13.88 1.48
CA GLU A 88 17.59 13.39 2.87
C GLU A 88 16.36 13.85 3.67
N GLN A 89 15.41 14.54 3.03
CA GLN A 89 14.19 15.05 3.65
C GLN A 89 13.11 13.96 3.81
N ILE A 90 13.45 12.68 3.62
CA ILE A 90 12.50 11.57 3.60
C ILE A 90 12.65 10.67 4.84
N GLN A 91 11.56 10.47 5.58
CA GLN A 91 11.45 9.45 6.63
C GLN A 91 10.48 8.34 6.22
N GLN A 92 11.02 7.16 5.93
CA GLN A 92 10.21 5.97 5.70
C GLN A 92 9.56 5.47 7.00
N VAL A 93 8.25 5.22 6.98
CA VAL A 93 7.49 4.73 8.14
C VAL A 93 6.90 3.33 7.96
N SER A 94 6.70 2.90 6.72
CA SER A 94 6.25 1.53 6.44
C SER A 94 6.79 1.05 5.09
N VAL A 95 6.33 -0.13 4.66
CA VAL A 95 6.69 -0.69 3.36
C VAL A 95 6.21 0.23 2.21
N ASP A 96 5.11 0.93 2.37
CA ASP A 96 4.52 1.74 1.29
C ASP A 96 4.25 3.20 1.67
N GLU A 97 4.76 3.66 2.83
CA GLU A 97 4.55 5.01 3.35
C GLU A 97 5.88 5.67 3.78
N ALA A 98 6.03 6.97 3.45
CA ALA A 98 7.11 7.84 3.88
C ALA A 98 6.63 9.30 4.04
N TYR A 99 7.32 10.06 4.89
CA TYR A 99 7.15 11.50 5.07
C TYR A 99 8.23 12.26 4.32
N GLU A 100 7.88 13.41 3.73
CA GLU A 100 8.85 14.40 3.26
C GLU A 100 8.78 15.66 4.11
N TYR A 101 9.93 16.21 4.52
CA TYR A 101 10.01 17.42 5.32
C TYR A 101 10.39 18.60 4.43
N PHE A 102 9.45 19.50 4.16
CA PHE A 102 9.74 20.73 3.44
C PHE A 102 10.13 21.84 4.42
N GLU A 103 11.22 22.56 4.14
CA GLU A 103 11.51 23.84 4.77
C GLU A 103 10.93 24.96 3.90
N PHE A 104 9.86 25.60 4.36
CA PHE A 104 9.25 26.73 3.65
C PHE A 104 9.97 28.03 4.00
N ASN A 105 10.42 28.76 2.98
CA ASN A 105 10.96 30.12 3.15
C ASN A 105 9.91 31.13 2.67
N ILE A 106 9.04 31.58 3.58
CA ILE A 106 8.03 32.59 3.27
C ILE A 106 8.66 33.97 3.52
N LEU A 107 9.03 34.66 2.43
CA LEU A 107 9.36 36.10 2.40
C LEU A 107 10.22 36.61 3.59
N GLY A 108 11.42 36.05 3.75
CA GLY A 108 12.46 36.62 4.62
C GLY A 108 12.24 36.46 6.13
N ALA A 109 11.19 35.76 6.56
CA ALA A 109 11.07 35.31 7.94
C ALA A 109 11.53 33.85 8.02
N TYR A 110 12.71 33.63 8.59
CA TYR A 110 13.19 32.28 8.91
C TYR A 110 12.26 31.68 9.97
N VAL A 111 11.28 30.88 9.55
CA VAL A 111 10.49 30.05 10.45
C VAL A 111 11.13 28.67 10.41
N GLY A 112 11.97 28.38 11.41
CA GLY A 112 12.74 27.13 11.53
C GLY A 112 11.90 25.87 11.79
N GLU A 113 10.65 25.84 11.35
CA GLU A 113 9.74 24.71 11.57
C GLU A 113 9.74 23.79 10.36
N ARG A 114 10.35 22.60 10.52
CA ARG A 114 10.20 21.48 9.59
C ARG A 114 8.77 20.98 9.67
N THR A 115 7.96 21.31 8.68
CA THR A 115 6.60 20.80 8.58
C THR A 115 6.62 19.47 7.82
N PRO A 116 6.22 18.34 8.44
CA PRO A 116 6.10 17.08 7.73
C PRO A 116 4.93 17.18 6.75
N MET A 117 5.21 17.08 5.46
CA MET A 117 4.19 16.83 4.45
C MET A 117 4.11 15.31 4.24
N PHE A 118 2.92 14.75 4.42
CA PHE A 118 2.68 13.35 4.11
C PHE A 118 2.72 13.16 2.59
N ILE A 119 3.73 12.45 2.08
CA ILE A 119 3.67 11.89 0.73
C ILE A 119 2.94 10.56 0.81
N THR A 120 1.64 10.67 1.09
CA THR A 120 0.72 9.64 0.70
C THR A 120 0.22 10.01 -0.68
N THR A 121 0.41 9.13 -1.66
CA THR A 121 -0.49 9.13 -2.82
C THR A 121 -1.89 8.97 -2.22
N ALA A 122 -2.66 10.05 -2.25
CA ALA A 122 -3.99 10.14 -1.67
C ALA A 122 -4.82 8.90 -2.02
N PHE A 123 -5.40 8.26 -0.99
CA PHE A 123 -6.70 7.55 -0.93
C PHE A 123 -6.68 6.44 0.13
N LYS A 124 -6.55 6.84 1.41
CA LYS A 124 -7.22 6.10 2.49
C LYS A 124 -8.73 6.33 2.33
N GLN A 125 -9.42 5.43 1.62
CA GLN A 125 -10.86 5.20 1.73
C GLN A 125 -11.15 4.33 2.95
#